data_AF-D7R8U7-F1
#
_entry.id   AF-D7R8U7-F1
#
_cell.length_a   1.000
_cell.length_b   1.000
_cell.length_c   1.000
_cell.angle_alpha   90.00
_cell.angle_beta   90.00
_cell.angle_gamma   90.00
#
_symmetry.space_group_name_H-M   'P 1'
#
loop_
_entity.id
_entity.type
_entity.pdbx_description
1 polymer ?
#
loop_
_entity_poly.entity_id
_entity_poly.type
_entity_poly.pdbx_seq_one_letter_code
_entity_poly.pdbx_strand_id
1 'polypeptide(L)' 'TVHWHGIELESFNDGVPGWSGQSGQIMPPVAPSTTFDVNFTPPRAGTFWYHS' A
#
# COMPACT_ATOMS: atom_id res chain seq x y z
N THR A 1 -6.63 5.10 -4.93
CA THR A 1 -5.44 4.45 -4.33
C THR A 1 -5.47 4.66 -2.84
N VAL A 2 -4.62 3.97 -2.08
CA VAL A 2 -4.33 4.29 -0.68
C VAL A 2 -2.83 4.17 -0.49
N HIS A 3 -2.12 5.29 -0.42
CA HIS A 3 -0.68 5.37 -0.19
C HIS A 3 -0.36 5.77 1.24
N TRP A 4 0.70 5.21 1.81
CA TRP A 4 1.02 5.29 3.24
C TRP A 4 2.33 6.04 3.47
N HIS A 5 2.39 6.81 4.57
CA HIS A 5 3.58 7.57 4.94
C HIS A 5 4.11 7.15 6.32
N GLY A 6 5.39 6.79 6.36
CA GLY A 6 6.15 6.57 7.59
C GLY A 6 5.91 5.22 8.27
N ILE A 7 5.13 4.34 7.65
CA ILE A 7 4.79 3.01 8.16
C ILE A 7 5.51 1.93 7.37
N GLU A 8 6.00 0.91 8.05
CA GLU A 8 6.65 -0.24 7.42
C GLU A 8 5.57 -1.23 6.93
N LEU A 9 5.53 -1.46 5.62
CA LEU A 9 4.63 -2.42 5.00
C LEU A 9 5.28 -3.10 3.79
N GLU A 10 4.68 -4.19 3.33
CA GLU A 10 5.08 -4.84 2.07
C GLU A 10 4.89 -3.88 0.90
N SER A 11 5.90 -3.78 0.04
CA SER A 11 5.91 -2.77 -1.03
C SER A 11 4.76 -2.94 -2.04
N PHE A 12 4.26 -4.16 -2.26
CA PHE A 12 3.07 -4.42 -3.08
C PHE A 12 1.80 -3.73 -2.53
N ASN A 13 1.76 -3.44 -1.22
CA ASN A 13 0.63 -2.82 -0.56
C ASN A 13 0.78 -1.30 -0.39
N ASP A 14 1.85 -0.70 -0.94
CA ASP A 14 2.19 0.72 -0.76
C ASP A 14 1.24 1.69 -1.46
N GLY A 15 0.36 1.23 -2.34
CA GLY A 15 -0.66 2.11 -2.93
C GLY A 15 -0.26 2.84 -4.20
N VAL A 16 0.98 2.68 -4.67
CA VAL A 16 1.49 3.29 -5.91
C VAL A 16 1.13 2.41 -7.11
N PRO A 17 0.21 2.84 -8.00
CA PRO A 17 -0.20 2.02 -9.14
C PRO A 17 0.94 1.77 -10.11
N GLY A 18 1.08 0.53 -10.56
CA GLY A 18 2.11 0.16 -11.53
C GLY A 18 3.51 0.07 -10.93
N TRP A 19 3.65 0.12 -9.60
CA TRP A 19 4.93 0.01 -8.92
C TRP A 19 4.90 -0.97 -7.74
N SER A 20 6.03 -1.63 -7.54
CA SER A 20 6.47 -2.13 -6.23
C SER A 20 7.99 -2.35 -6.30
N GLY A 21 8.63 -2.43 -5.13
CA GLY A 21 10.00 -2.90 -4.97
C GLY A 21 10.14 -4.44 -4.97
N GLN A 22 9.04 -5.18 -5.10
CA GLN A 22 9.03 -6.65 -5.14
C GLN A 22 9.02 -7.16 -6.57
N SER A 23 10.10 -7.84 -6.96
CA SER A 23 10.25 -8.37 -8.31
C SER A 23 9.09 -9.28 -8.68
N GLY A 24 8.44 -8.97 -9.81
CA GLY A 24 7.31 -9.75 -10.34
C GLY A 24 5.97 -9.50 -9.64
N GLN A 25 5.89 -8.61 -8.64
CA GLN A 25 4.65 -8.29 -7.94
C GLN A 25 4.34 -6.81 -8.04
N ILE A 26 3.68 -6.37 -9.10
CA ILE A 26 3.33 -4.96 -9.29
C ILE A 26 1.91 -4.70 -8.82
N MET A 27 1.71 -3.68 -7.98
CA MET A 27 0.38 -3.30 -7.52
C MET A 27 -0.45 -2.73 -8.68
N PRO A 28 -1.62 -3.30 -9.02
CA PRO A 28 -2.51 -2.73 -10.02
C PRO A 28 -3.25 -1.49 -9.47
N PRO A 29 -3.71 -0.57 -10.34
CA PRO A 29 -4.64 0.47 -9.93
C PRO A 29 -5.93 -0.13 -9.36
N VAL A 30 -6.46 0.44 -8.28
CA VAL A 30 -7.81 0.11 -7.79
C VAL A 30 -8.82 0.80 -8.70
N ALA A 31 -9.52 0.02 -9.52
CA ALA A 31 -10.50 0.52 -10.48
C ALA A 31 -11.79 1.00 -9.80
N PRO A 32 -12.58 1.89 -10.44
CA PRO A 32 -13.89 2.27 -9.93
C PRO A 32 -14.75 1.05 -9.61
N SER A 33 -15.44 1.09 -8.47
CA SER A 33 -16.31 0.01 -7.99
C SER A 33 -15.60 -1.32 -7.69
N THR A 34 -14.28 -1.32 -7.54
CA THR A 34 -13.50 -2.48 -7.10
C THR A 34 -12.87 -2.25 -5.72
N THR A 35 -12.44 -3.33 -5.08
CA THR A 35 -11.75 -3.30 -3.79
C THR A 35 -10.36 -3.92 -3.90
N PHE A 36 -9.47 -3.48 -3.02
CA PHE A 36 -8.15 -4.05 -2.84
C PHE A 36 -7.86 -4.09 -1.35
N ASP A 37 -7.56 -5.28 -0.82
CA ASP A 37 -7.34 -5.47 0.61
C ASP A 37 -5.86 -5.30 0.96
N VAL A 38 -5.59 -4.42 1.91
CA VAL A 38 -4.26 -4.22 2.49
C VAL A 38 -4.30 -4.71 3.93
N ASN A 39 -3.43 -5.66 4.26
CA ASN A 39 -3.28 -6.18 5.62
C ASN A 39 -1.82 -6.15 6.04
N PHE A 40 -1.54 -5.51 7.17
CA PHE A 40 -0.21 -5.49 7.78
C PHE A 40 -0.36 -5.23 9.29
N THR A 41 0.66 -5.58 10.06
CA THR A 41 0.75 -5.28 11.49
C THR A 41 1.87 -4.26 11.69
N PRO A 42 1.60 -3.04 12.17
CA PRO A 42 2.66 -2.07 12.42
C PRO A 42 3.68 -2.62 13.43
N PRO A 43 4.99 -2.54 13.16
CA PRO A 43 6.01 -3.06 14.07
C PRO A 43 6.21 -2.19 15.32
N ARG A 44 5.68 -0.96 15.30
CA ARG A 44 5.81 0.02 16.36
C ARG A 44 4.60 0.95 16.41
N ALA A 45 4.31 1.47 17.60
CA ALA A 45 3.31 2.52 17.79
C ALA A 45 3.81 3.86 17.21
N GLY A 46 2.89 4.72 16.77
CA GLY A 46 3.19 6.04 16.24
C GLY A 46 2.02 6.69 15.51
N THR A 47 2.26 7.90 15.00
CA THR A 47 1.32 8.62 14.13
C THR A 47 1.81 8.52 12.70
N PHE A 48 0.94 8.00 11.83
CA PHE A 48 1.21 7.78 10.40
C PHE A 48 0.10 8.39 9.57
N TRP A 49 0.35 8.59 8.29
CA TRP A 49 -0.60 9.22 7.37
C TRP A 49 -0.90 8.29 6.20
N TYR A 50 -2.10 8.42 5.63
CA TYR A 50 -2.44 7.80 4.37
C TYR A 50 -3.30 8.76 3.54
N HIS A 51 -3.26 8.59 2.21
CA HIS A 51 -4.08 9.36 1.29
C HIS A 51 -4.33 8.58 0.00
N SER A 52 -5.26 9.07 -0.85
CA SER A 52 -5.35 8.58 -2.23
C SER A 52 -4.31 9.25 -3.11
#